data_AF-A0A2H0UBX0-F1
#
_entry.id   AF-A0A2H0UBX0-F1
#
_cell.length_a   1.000
_cell.length_b   1.000
_cell.length_c   1.000
_cell.angle_alpha   90.00
_cell.angle_beta   90.00
_cell.angle_gamma   90.00
#
_symmetry.space_group_name_H-M   'P 1'
#
loop_
_entity.id
_entity.type
_entity.pdbx_description
1 polymer ?
#
loop_
_entity_poly.entity_id
_entity_poly.type
_entity_poly.pdbx_seq_one_letter_code
_entity_poly.pdbx_strand_id
1 'polypeptide(L)'
;MRTSFSSIGSKIAIITITLLVSFALSLPAFAATTVPGHAKKIENGTIDTDSNGYPDAGIYVNGHYTSLYAYDANGDWYWDLGDGRVQGTVDSVDELDQATLTSCDYVINYRADFGNDPFMNEGWIQNLISCHGYDDNNHYNYFIVSQTDPRYTGDPDWAIWGTWEYHVLTVSGEGNLTGPQNHVN
;
A
#
# COMPACT_ATOMS: atom_id res chain seq x y z
N MET A 1 81.67 -1.78 37.19
CA MET A 1 82.76 -2.05 36.23
C MET A 1 82.16 -2.88 35.09
N ARG A 2 82.41 -2.48 33.84
CA ARG A 2 81.80 -2.99 32.60
C ARG A 2 81.72 -4.52 32.51
N THR A 3 80.65 -5.03 31.89
CA THR A 3 80.74 -5.98 30.77
C THR A 3 79.41 -5.97 30.01
N SER A 4 79.48 -5.78 28.69
CA SER A 4 78.37 -5.89 27.74
C SER A 4 78.38 -7.27 27.11
N PHE A 5 77.22 -7.81 26.71
CA PHE A 5 77.13 -8.74 25.59
C PHE A 5 75.83 -8.59 24.77
N SER A 6 76.06 -8.22 23.51
CA SER A 6 75.33 -8.39 22.25
C SER A 6 74.13 -9.34 22.14
N SER A 7 73.02 -8.78 21.63
CA SER A 7 72.17 -9.19 20.48
C SER A 7 72.01 -10.68 20.10
N ILE A 8 70.77 -11.17 20.11
CA ILE A 8 70.20 -12.06 19.06
C ILE A 8 68.74 -11.65 18.81
N GLY A 9 68.41 -11.41 17.54
CA GLY A 9 67.11 -10.91 17.11
C GLY A 9 65.98 -11.95 17.14
N SER A 10 64.75 -11.45 17.05
CA SER A 10 63.64 -12.23 16.52
C SER A 10 62.61 -11.28 15.93
N LYS A 11 62.46 -11.36 14.60
CA LYS A 11 61.39 -10.71 13.85
C LYS A 11 60.11 -11.50 14.14
N ILE A 12 59.19 -10.97 14.94
CA ILE A 12 57.84 -11.52 15.07
C ILE A 12 56.90 -10.63 14.28
N ALA A 13 56.32 -11.26 13.25
CA ALA A 13 55.40 -10.68 12.29
C ALA A 13 54.11 -10.21 12.99
N ILE A 14 53.70 -8.99 12.66
CA ILE A 14 52.37 -8.46 12.97
C ILE A 14 51.41 -9.12 11.97
N ILE A 15 50.59 -10.06 12.45
CA ILE A 15 49.47 -10.62 11.70
C ILE A 15 48.31 -9.63 11.86
N THR A 16 48.11 -8.80 10.85
CA THR A 16 46.93 -7.93 10.75
C THR A 16 45.75 -8.79 10.25
N ILE A 17 44.82 -9.11 11.14
CA ILE A 17 43.54 -9.72 10.76
C ILE A 17 42.65 -8.61 10.20
N THR A 18 42.56 -8.53 8.88
CA THR A 18 41.59 -7.66 8.20
C THR A 18 40.23 -8.34 8.24
N LEU A 19 39.37 -7.92 9.17
CA LEU A 19 37.97 -8.34 9.23
C LEU A 19 37.21 -7.65 8.08
N LEU A 20 36.90 -8.41 7.03
CA LEU A 20 36.15 -7.95 5.87
C LEU A 20 34.66 -7.94 6.25
N VAL A 21 34.17 -6.81 6.77
CA VAL A 21 32.73 -6.57 6.98
C VAL A 21 32.09 -6.46 5.60
N SER A 22 31.49 -7.55 5.13
CA SER A 22 30.69 -7.56 3.92
C SER A 22 29.35 -6.90 4.25
N PHE A 23 29.27 -5.59 4.01
CA PHE A 23 27.99 -4.88 3.92
C PHE A 23 27.30 -5.36 2.65
N ALA A 24 26.42 -6.36 2.78
CA ALA A 24 25.47 -6.68 1.73
C ALA A 24 24.50 -5.48 1.64
N LEU A 25 24.67 -4.65 0.62
CA LEU A 25 23.61 -3.72 0.23
C LEU A 25 22.41 -4.56 -0.23
N SER A 26 21.45 -4.77 0.66
CA SER A 26 20.10 -5.15 0.26
C SER A 26 19.49 -3.95 -0.47
N LEU A 27 19.56 -3.97 -1.80
CA LEU A 27 18.74 -3.06 -2.60
C LEU A 27 17.27 -3.41 -2.31
N PRO A 28 16.39 -2.43 -2.07
CA PRO A 28 14.96 -2.71 -2.03
C PRO A 28 14.59 -3.30 -3.38
N ALA A 29 14.06 -4.52 -3.38
CA ALA A 29 13.40 -5.06 -4.54
C ALA A 29 12.20 -4.15 -4.80
N PHE A 30 12.27 -3.31 -5.83
CA PHE A 30 11.11 -2.63 -6.37
C PHE A 30 10.22 -3.72 -6.97
N ALA A 31 9.37 -4.31 -6.13
CA ALA A 31 8.25 -5.11 -6.61
C ALA A 31 7.47 -4.20 -7.56
N ALA A 32 7.44 -4.53 -8.85
CA ALA A 32 6.68 -3.80 -9.83
C ALA A 32 5.21 -3.86 -9.41
N THR A 33 4.68 -2.76 -8.88
CA THR A 33 3.30 -2.63 -8.44
C THR A 33 2.41 -2.63 -9.67
N THR A 34 1.97 -3.81 -10.08
CA THR A 34 1.06 -3.93 -11.22
C THR A 34 -0.35 -3.71 -10.68
N VAL A 35 -0.76 -2.44 -10.61
CA VAL A 35 -2.11 -2.09 -10.17
C VAL A 35 -3.11 -2.63 -11.21
N PRO A 36 -4.16 -3.37 -10.83
CA PRO A 36 -5.10 -3.92 -11.82
C PRO A 36 -5.88 -2.82 -12.55
N GLY A 37 -5.90 -2.89 -13.88
CA GLY A 37 -6.44 -1.82 -14.75
C GLY A 37 -5.41 -0.75 -15.15
N HIS A 38 -4.23 -0.78 -14.53
CA HIS A 38 -3.08 0.06 -14.86
C HIS A 38 -2.32 -0.42 -16.12
N ALA A 39 -2.35 -1.73 -16.39
CA ALA A 39 -1.68 -2.32 -17.54
C ALA A 39 -2.43 -2.03 -18.86
N LYS A 40 -1.90 -1.04 -19.60
CA LYS A 40 -2.08 -0.72 -21.04
C LYS A 40 -3.36 -1.24 -21.73
N LYS A 41 -4.40 -0.39 -21.80
CA LYS A 41 -5.42 -0.46 -22.87
C LYS A 41 -5.05 0.52 -23.99
N ILE A 42 -4.25 0.08 -24.95
CA ILE A 42 -3.92 0.89 -26.13
C ILE A 42 -5.17 0.96 -27.02
N GLU A 43 -5.83 2.10 -27.05
CA GLU A 43 -6.74 2.46 -28.13
C GLU A 43 -6.27 3.79 -28.74
N ASN A 44 -5.85 3.76 -30.00
CA ASN A 44 -5.38 4.90 -30.80
C ASN A 44 -4.05 5.60 -30.40
N GLY A 45 -3.18 4.96 -29.61
CA GLY A 45 -1.74 5.27 -29.44
C GLY A 45 -1.44 6.70 -28.97
N THR A 46 -1.14 6.99 -27.71
CA THR A 46 -0.11 6.39 -26.85
C THR A 46 -0.47 6.78 -25.41
N ILE A 47 -0.97 5.84 -24.60
CA ILE A 47 -1.28 6.11 -23.18
C ILE A 47 -0.01 6.21 -22.32
N ASP A 48 1.08 5.61 -22.78
CA ASP A 48 2.36 5.50 -22.07
C ASP A 48 3.44 5.76 -23.13
N THR A 49 3.79 7.04 -23.29
CA THR A 49 4.64 7.54 -24.37
C THR A 49 6.12 7.19 -24.13
N ASP A 50 6.54 7.16 -22.87
CA ASP A 50 7.93 6.85 -22.47
C ASP A 50 8.18 5.35 -22.23
N SER A 51 7.14 4.52 -22.31
CA SER A 51 7.17 3.07 -22.10
C SER A 51 7.65 2.66 -20.71
N ASN A 52 7.35 3.46 -19.69
CA ASN A 52 7.69 3.15 -18.30
C ASN A 52 6.69 2.20 -17.62
N GLY A 53 5.57 1.88 -18.28
CA GLY A 53 4.54 0.98 -17.78
C GLY A 53 3.33 1.66 -17.13
N TYR A 54 3.30 2.99 -17.09
CA TYR A 54 2.26 3.81 -16.45
C TYR A 54 1.61 4.76 -17.47
N PRO A 55 0.33 5.15 -17.29
CA PRO A 55 -0.30 6.19 -18.07
C PRO A 55 0.38 7.55 -17.89
N ASP A 56 0.63 8.23 -19.00
CA ASP A 56 1.10 9.61 -19.02
C ASP A 56 0.13 10.53 -18.24
N ALA A 57 0.67 11.61 -17.69
CA ALA A 57 -0.14 12.58 -16.94
C ALA A 57 -1.30 13.16 -17.75
N GLY A 58 -2.46 13.33 -17.11
CA GLY A 58 -3.71 13.77 -17.70
C GLY A 58 -4.58 12.62 -18.25
N ILE A 59 -4.08 11.38 -18.24
CA ILE A 59 -4.82 10.22 -18.75
C ILE A 59 -5.53 9.50 -17.61
N TYR A 60 -6.87 9.54 -17.66
CA TYR A 60 -7.70 8.82 -16.70
C TYR A 60 -7.91 7.37 -17.12
N VAL A 61 -7.64 6.45 -16.20
CA VAL A 61 -7.92 5.02 -16.37
C VAL A 61 -8.94 4.55 -15.35
N ASN A 62 -9.79 3.62 -15.78
CA ASN A 62 -10.73 2.94 -14.89
C ASN A 62 -10.15 1.58 -14.51
N GLY A 63 -10.17 1.25 -13.22
CA GLY A 63 -9.70 -0.03 -12.74
C GLY A 63 -10.59 -0.64 -11.67
N HIS A 64 -10.32 -1.91 -11.40
CA HIS A 64 -11.05 -2.74 -10.48
C HIS A 64 -10.08 -3.75 -9.89
N TYR A 65 -10.06 -3.87 -8.57
CA TYR A 65 -9.31 -4.90 -7.88
C TYR A 65 -9.99 -5.27 -6.56
N THR A 66 -9.59 -6.43 -6.04
CA THR A 66 -10.02 -6.92 -4.73
C THR A 66 -8.82 -6.99 -3.81
N SER A 67 -9.03 -6.72 -2.53
CA SER A 67 -8.00 -6.78 -1.50
C SER A 67 -8.55 -7.51 -0.28
N LEU A 68 -7.71 -8.25 0.43
CA LEU A 68 -8.07 -8.98 1.63
C LEU A 68 -7.26 -8.46 2.79
N TYR A 69 -7.93 -7.94 3.81
CA TYR A 69 -7.33 -7.60 5.09
C TYR A 69 -7.83 -8.58 6.15
N ALA A 70 -6.92 -9.15 6.93
CA ALA A 70 -7.25 -10.10 7.99
C ALA A 70 -6.41 -9.79 9.23
N TYR A 71 -7.00 -9.94 10.40
CA TYR A 71 -6.33 -9.70 11.67
C TYR A 71 -6.91 -10.59 12.79
N ASP A 72 -6.18 -10.71 13.89
CA ASP A 72 -6.63 -11.43 15.08
C ASP A 72 -6.55 -10.57 16.35
N ALA A 73 -7.08 -11.11 17.46
CA ALA A 73 -7.10 -10.40 18.74
C ALA A 73 -5.72 -10.27 19.40
N ASN A 74 -4.69 -10.98 18.92
CA ASN A 74 -3.33 -10.86 19.39
C ASN A 74 -2.61 -9.65 18.76
N GLY A 75 -3.24 -9.03 17.74
CA GLY A 75 -2.71 -7.89 17.01
C GLY A 75 -1.88 -8.29 15.79
N ASP A 76 -1.89 -9.57 15.42
CA ASP A 76 -1.31 -10.02 14.16
C ASP A 76 -2.24 -9.72 12.99
N TRP A 77 -1.67 -9.40 11.83
CA TRP A 77 -2.44 -9.04 10.66
C TRP A 77 -1.74 -9.40 9.35
N TYR A 78 -2.57 -9.61 8.34
CA TYR A 78 -2.23 -9.92 6.96
C TYR A 78 -3.03 -9.01 6.03
N TRP A 79 -2.39 -8.48 4.99
CA TRP A 79 -3.05 -7.66 3.98
C TRP A 79 -2.51 -7.97 2.59
N ASP A 80 -3.34 -8.60 1.76
CA ASP A 80 -3.14 -8.63 0.31
C ASP A 80 -3.76 -7.36 -0.31
N LEU A 81 -2.92 -6.50 -0.88
CA LEU A 81 -3.37 -5.23 -1.48
C LEU A 81 -4.06 -5.43 -2.84
N GLY A 82 -4.05 -6.63 -3.41
CA GLY A 82 -4.68 -6.94 -4.70
C GLY A 82 -3.85 -6.56 -5.93
N ASP A 83 -2.66 -6.00 -5.73
CA ASP A 83 -1.73 -5.58 -6.80
C ASP A 83 -0.41 -6.39 -6.79
N GLY A 84 -0.44 -7.54 -6.13
CA GLY A 84 0.70 -8.44 -5.94
C GLY A 84 1.60 -8.09 -4.75
N ARG A 85 1.34 -6.98 -4.06
CA ARG A 85 1.97 -6.69 -2.76
C ARG A 85 1.16 -7.31 -1.63
N VAL A 86 1.89 -7.86 -0.67
CA VAL A 86 1.36 -8.31 0.61
C VAL A 86 2.12 -7.58 1.72
N GLN A 87 1.39 -7.19 2.77
CA GLN A 87 1.93 -6.56 3.97
C GLN A 87 1.33 -7.25 5.20
N GLY A 88 2.03 -7.23 6.34
CA GLY A 88 1.53 -7.87 7.55
C GLY A 88 2.61 -8.12 8.58
N THR A 89 2.20 -8.62 9.74
CA THR A 89 3.09 -9.25 10.72
C THR A 89 3.28 -10.75 10.47
N VAL A 90 2.40 -11.35 9.66
CA VAL A 90 2.42 -12.77 9.26
C VAL A 90 2.45 -12.90 7.73
N ASP A 91 2.89 -14.06 7.24
CA ASP A 91 3.03 -14.30 5.80
C ASP A 91 1.72 -14.80 5.14
N SER A 92 0.76 -15.27 5.93
CA SER A 92 -0.50 -15.81 5.45
C SER A 92 -1.63 -15.72 6.48
N VAL A 93 -2.89 -15.78 6.01
CA VAL A 93 -4.08 -15.80 6.88
C VAL A 93 -4.13 -17.04 7.78
N ASP A 94 -3.55 -18.16 7.34
CA ASP A 94 -3.52 -19.41 8.10
C ASP A 94 -2.64 -19.33 9.37
N GLU A 95 -1.74 -18.35 9.44
CA GLU A 95 -0.89 -18.09 10.61
C GLU A 95 -1.58 -17.29 11.72
N LEU A 96 -2.72 -16.65 11.40
CA LEU A 96 -3.51 -15.91 12.38
C LEU A 96 -4.23 -16.87 13.35
N ASP A 97 -4.54 -16.38 14.55
CA ASP A 97 -5.39 -17.13 15.48
C ASP A 97 -6.81 -17.27 14.93
N GLN A 98 -7.10 -18.45 14.39
CA GLN A 98 -8.38 -18.78 13.77
C GLN A 98 -9.58 -18.68 14.72
N ALA A 99 -9.37 -18.72 16.04
CA ALA A 99 -10.46 -18.55 17.00
C ALA A 99 -10.89 -17.08 17.17
N THR A 100 -9.99 -16.14 16.84
CA THR A 100 -10.22 -14.69 16.98
C THR A 100 -10.02 -13.93 15.67
N LEU A 101 -9.99 -14.65 14.56
CA LEU A 101 -9.83 -14.09 13.22
C LEU A 101 -11.04 -13.23 12.83
N THR A 102 -10.74 -12.04 12.35
CA THR A 102 -11.64 -11.21 11.55
C THR A 102 -10.99 -10.95 10.19
N SER A 103 -11.77 -11.04 9.13
CA SER A 103 -11.29 -10.72 7.79
C SER A 103 -12.28 -9.86 7.02
N CYS A 104 -11.76 -8.98 6.18
CA CYS A 104 -12.47 -7.97 5.44
C CYS A 104 -12.09 -8.06 3.97
N ASP A 105 -13.07 -8.38 3.14
CA ASP A 105 -12.95 -8.36 1.69
C ASP A 105 -13.26 -6.97 1.16
N TYR A 106 -12.33 -6.41 0.41
CA TYR A 106 -12.47 -5.12 -0.24
C TYR A 106 -12.72 -5.37 -1.73
N VAL A 107 -13.74 -4.70 -2.26
CA VAL A 107 -13.97 -4.57 -3.70
C VAL A 107 -13.80 -3.11 -4.06
N ILE A 108 -12.73 -2.82 -4.79
CA ILE A 108 -12.31 -1.47 -5.11
C ILE A 108 -12.59 -1.21 -6.59
N ASN A 109 -13.26 -0.09 -6.86
CA ASN A 109 -13.40 0.46 -8.20
C ASN A 109 -12.84 1.87 -8.19
N TYR A 110 -12.15 2.26 -9.25
CA TYR A 110 -11.60 3.60 -9.33
C TYR A 110 -11.62 4.14 -10.74
N ARG A 111 -11.55 5.47 -10.81
CA ARG A 111 -11.17 6.22 -12.01
C ARG A 111 -10.13 7.23 -11.60
N ALA A 112 -8.91 7.10 -12.10
CA ALA A 112 -7.78 7.90 -11.64
C ALA A 112 -6.83 8.29 -12.77
N ASP A 113 -6.19 9.43 -12.59
CA ASP A 113 -4.94 9.78 -13.27
C ASP A 113 -3.78 9.50 -12.31
N PHE A 114 -2.76 8.86 -12.85
CA PHE A 114 -1.57 8.40 -12.14
C PHE A 114 -0.37 9.35 -12.33
N GLY A 115 -0.50 10.36 -13.19
CA GLY A 115 0.56 11.35 -13.45
C GLY A 115 1.90 10.74 -13.85
N ASN A 116 1.89 9.65 -14.61
CA ASN A 116 3.08 8.91 -15.02
C ASN A 116 3.85 8.24 -13.86
N ASP A 117 3.15 7.82 -12.80
CA ASP A 117 3.71 7.20 -11.60
C ASP A 117 2.88 5.95 -11.17
N PRO A 118 3.41 5.00 -10.38
CA PRO A 118 2.61 3.93 -9.79
C PRO A 118 1.43 4.36 -8.90
N PHE A 119 1.40 5.59 -8.37
CA PHE A 119 0.39 6.05 -7.43
C PHE A 119 -0.66 6.99 -8.05
N MET A 120 -1.90 6.93 -7.56
CA MET A 120 -2.97 7.83 -8.02
C MET A 120 -2.68 9.26 -7.55
N ASN A 121 -2.66 10.20 -8.49
CA ASN A 121 -2.53 11.62 -8.19
C ASN A 121 -3.88 12.29 -8.03
N GLU A 122 -4.86 11.88 -8.84
CA GLU A 122 -6.21 12.43 -8.80
C GLU A 122 -7.28 11.43 -9.25
N GLY A 123 -8.54 11.72 -8.93
CA GLY A 123 -9.70 10.93 -9.33
C GLY A 123 -10.58 10.55 -8.14
N TRP A 124 -11.17 9.36 -8.24
CA TRP A 124 -12.02 8.82 -7.18
C TRP A 124 -11.89 7.31 -7.04
N ILE A 125 -12.19 6.83 -5.84
CA ILE A 125 -12.19 5.42 -5.45
C ILE A 125 -13.50 5.11 -4.73
N GLN A 126 -14.14 4.00 -5.10
CA GLN A 126 -15.27 3.43 -4.38
C GLN A 126 -14.85 2.10 -3.77
N ASN A 127 -14.99 1.98 -2.46
CA ASN A 127 -14.66 0.79 -1.69
C ASN A 127 -15.92 0.18 -1.11
N LEU A 128 -16.23 -1.05 -1.52
CA LEU A 128 -17.16 -1.91 -0.82
C LEU A 128 -16.37 -2.85 0.06
N ILE A 129 -16.60 -2.83 1.37
CA ILE A 129 -15.87 -3.63 2.34
C ILE A 129 -16.87 -4.54 3.04
N SER A 130 -16.57 -5.83 3.10
CA SER A 130 -17.38 -6.83 3.80
C SER A 130 -16.52 -7.56 4.80
N CYS A 131 -16.74 -7.29 6.08
CA CYS A 131 -16.04 -7.92 7.18
C CYS A 131 -16.82 -9.08 7.75
N HIS A 132 -16.11 -10.11 8.19
CA HIS A 132 -16.66 -11.27 8.86
C HIS A 132 -15.66 -11.84 9.86
N GLY A 133 -16.15 -12.25 11.03
CA GLY A 133 -15.33 -12.92 12.03
C GLY A 133 -15.66 -12.53 13.47
N TYR A 134 -14.60 -12.51 14.28
CA TYR A 134 -14.69 -12.46 15.73
C TYR A 134 -15.29 -11.15 16.26
N ASP A 135 -14.81 -10.01 15.78
CA ASP A 135 -15.18 -8.69 16.29
C ASP A 135 -15.82 -7.75 15.25
N ASP A 136 -15.86 -8.14 13.97
CA ASP A 136 -16.59 -7.42 12.93
C ASP A 136 -17.33 -8.36 11.98
N ASN A 137 -18.61 -8.06 11.74
CA ASN A 137 -19.48 -8.75 10.78
C ASN A 137 -20.29 -7.76 9.92
N ASN A 138 -19.75 -6.56 9.74
CA ASN A 138 -20.42 -5.47 9.04
C ASN A 138 -19.95 -5.31 7.59
N HIS A 139 -20.77 -4.58 6.84
CA HIS A 139 -20.45 -4.08 5.51
C HIS A 139 -20.37 -2.56 5.52
N TYR A 140 -19.39 -2.03 4.79
CA TYR A 140 -19.12 -0.61 4.66
C TYR A 140 -19.03 -0.24 3.18
N ASN A 141 -19.49 0.96 2.83
CA ASN A 141 -19.28 1.54 1.51
C ASN A 141 -18.71 2.95 1.67
N TYR A 142 -17.49 3.14 1.17
CA TYR A 142 -16.79 4.41 1.21
C TYR A 142 -16.56 4.94 -0.18
N PHE A 143 -16.57 6.26 -0.29
CA PHE A 143 -16.25 6.97 -1.51
C PHE A 143 -15.14 7.99 -1.25
N ILE A 144 -14.00 7.81 -1.89
CA ILE A 144 -12.80 8.61 -1.70
C ILE A 144 -12.57 9.47 -2.93
N VAL A 145 -12.28 10.75 -2.73
CA VAL A 145 -12.12 11.72 -3.81
C VAL A 145 -10.88 12.60 -3.62
N SER A 146 -10.22 12.96 -4.72
CA SER A 146 -9.16 13.96 -4.72
C SER A 146 -9.74 15.37 -4.68
N GLN A 147 -8.91 16.36 -4.30
CA GLN A 147 -9.27 17.77 -4.28
C GLN A 147 -9.81 18.33 -5.62
N THR A 148 -9.46 17.70 -6.75
CA THR A 148 -9.93 18.08 -8.08
C THR A 148 -11.33 17.56 -8.41
N ASP A 149 -11.87 16.63 -7.62
CA ASP A 149 -13.22 16.12 -7.81
C ASP A 149 -14.29 17.13 -7.30
N PRO A 150 -15.37 17.39 -8.05
CA PRO A 150 -16.42 18.33 -7.62
C PRO A 150 -17.13 17.99 -6.31
N ARG A 151 -17.00 16.74 -5.83
CA ARG A 151 -17.57 16.28 -4.56
C ARG A 151 -16.68 16.60 -3.36
N TYR A 152 -15.41 16.96 -3.58
CA TYR A 152 -14.49 17.34 -2.52
C TYR A 152 -14.98 18.59 -1.79
N THR A 153 -14.99 18.53 -0.46
CA THR A 153 -15.54 19.53 0.43
C THR A 153 -14.45 20.28 1.21
N GLY A 154 -13.29 19.66 1.43
CA GLY A 154 -12.22 20.19 2.26
C GLY A 154 -12.46 20.04 3.75
N ASP A 155 -13.31 19.10 4.16
CA ASP A 155 -13.57 18.81 5.56
C ASP A 155 -12.35 18.11 6.20
N PRO A 156 -11.72 18.70 7.24
CA PRO A 156 -10.56 18.09 7.90
C PRO A 156 -10.87 16.76 8.57
N ASP A 157 -12.13 16.49 8.96
CA ASP A 157 -12.52 15.22 9.59
C ASP A 157 -12.53 14.06 8.58
N TRP A 158 -12.62 14.38 7.29
CA TRP A 158 -12.65 13.42 6.18
C TRP A 158 -11.32 13.36 5.43
N ALA A 159 -10.36 14.23 5.76
CA ALA A 159 -9.08 14.33 5.08
C ALA A 159 -8.25 13.04 5.23
N ILE A 160 -7.80 12.51 4.09
CA ILE A 160 -6.86 11.40 3.98
C ILE A 160 -5.80 11.74 2.94
N TRP A 161 -4.60 11.16 3.07
CA TRP A 161 -3.52 11.29 2.08
C TRP A 161 -3.24 12.74 1.58
N GLY A 162 -3.36 13.72 2.48
CA GLY A 162 -3.12 15.14 2.18
C GLY A 162 -4.26 15.82 1.44
N THR A 163 -4.38 15.60 0.13
CA THR A 163 -5.34 16.28 -0.76
C THR A 163 -6.51 15.39 -1.16
N TRP A 164 -6.81 14.37 -0.36
CA TRP A 164 -7.92 13.45 -0.57
C TRP A 164 -8.86 13.51 0.62
N GLU A 165 -10.12 13.14 0.40
CA GLU A 165 -11.08 12.94 1.49
C GLU A 165 -11.94 11.70 1.23
N TYR A 166 -12.49 11.12 2.29
CA TYR A 166 -13.44 10.01 2.19
C TYR A 166 -14.83 10.40 2.67
N HIS A 167 -15.84 9.79 2.06
CA HIS A 167 -17.24 9.91 2.43
C HIS A 167 -17.76 8.53 2.81
N VAL A 168 -18.47 8.46 3.92
CA VAL A 168 -19.22 7.27 4.30
C VAL A 168 -20.54 7.26 3.54
N LEU A 169 -20.73 6.27 2.66
CA LEU A 169 -21.98 6.12 1.93
C LEU A 169 -22.99 5.30 2.74
N THR A 170 -22.54 4.15 3.25
CA THR A 170 -23.40 3.24 4.02
C THR A 170 -22.58 2.43 5.02
N VAL A 171 -23.12 2.24 6.22
CA VAL A 171 -22.58 1.32 7.23
C VAL A 171 -23.69 0.39 7.69
N SER A 172 -23.36 -0.89 7.86
CA SER A 172 -24.32 -1.89 8.36
C SER A 172 -24.83 -1.49 9.74
N GLY A 173 -26.14 -1.62 9.96
CA GLY A 173 -26.80 -1.20 11.19
C GLY A 173 -27.07 0.31 11.30
N GLU A 174 -26.42 1.16 10.51
CA GLU A 174 -26.63 2.62 10.52
C GLU A 174 -27.53 3.12 9.39
N GLY A 175 -27.73 2.31 8.34
CA GLY A 175 -28.66 2.57 7.23
C GLY A 175 -27.98 3.07 5.95
N ASN A 176 -28.72 3.08 4.84
CA ASN A 176 -28.22 3.37 3.49
C ASN A 176 -28.85 4.60 2.82
N LEU A 177 -29.55 5.44 3.60
CA LEU A 177 -30.34 6.54 3.06
C LEU A 177 -29.59 7.86 3.24
N THR A 178 -28.82 8.25 2.22
CA THR A 178 -28.63 9.69 1.99
C THR A 178 -29.89 10.19 1.28
N GLY A 179 -30.70 10.97 1.99
CA GLY A 179 -31.78 11.71 1.33
C GLY A 179 -31.16 12.58 0.22
N PRO A 180 -31.77 12.68 -0.97
CA PRO A 180 -31.32 13.64 -1.97
C PRO A 180 -31.22 15.04 -1.35
N GLN A 181 -30.01 15.64 -1.40
CA GLN A 181 -29.74 16.98 -0.89
C GLN A 181 -30.63 18.07 -1.53
N ASN A 182 -31.40 17.75 -2.58
CA ASN A 182 -32.38 18.61 -3.23
C ASN A 182 -33.60 17.82 -3.78
N HIS A 183 -34.33 17.07 -2.97
CA HIS A 183 -35.72 16.68 -3.33
C HIS A 183 -36.69 17.81 -2.95
N VAL A 184 -36.70 18.81 -3.82
CA VAL A 184 -37.73 19.84 -4.08
C VAL A 184 -38.64 20.22 -2.90
N ASN A 185 -38.40 21.40 -2.32
CA ASN A 185 -39.25 22.59 -2.44
C ASN A 185 -38.53 23.83 -1.90
#